data_AF-A0A4Z1ATU9-F1
#
_entry.id   AF-A0A4Z1ATU9-F1
#
_cell.length_a   1.000
_cell.length_b   1.000
_cell.length_c   1.000
_cell.angle_alpha   90.00
_cell.angle_beta   90.00
_cell.angle_gamma   90.00
#
_symmetry.space_group_name_H-M   'P 1'
#
loop_
_entity.id
_entity.type
_entity.pdbx_description
1 polymer ?
#
loop_
_entity_poly.entity_id
_entity_poly.type
_entity_poly.pdbx_seq_one_letter_code
_entity_poly.pdbx_strand_id
1 'polypeptide(L)'
;MSLFLINTGMTLSILFFYTGYWFRFRNNRLHRIFNLGGILFNLSTAVYLLGLKYLGPGIEQSGLIATVDKLYIDIHRAIAAITLILMLLMGWSGLTRKKEFHRKLHFIFLPLYTLVYLSGLFLFRSN
;
A
#
# COMPACT_ATOMS: atom_id res chain seq x y z
N MET A 1 1.16 -16.39 10.46
CA MET A 1 1.92 -15.20 10.96
C MET A 1 2.14 -14.15 9.88
N SER A 2 2.56 -14.53 8.66
CA SER A 2 2.87 -13.58 7.58
C SER A 2 1.68 -12.74 7.13
N LEU A 3 0.48 -13.33 6.95
CA LEU A 3 -0.73 -12.58 6.60
C LEU A 3 -1.07 -11.49 7.65
N PHE A 4 -0.93 -11.81 8.94
CA PHE A 4 -1.18 -10.86 10.02
C PHE A 4 -0.23 -9.65 9.95
N LEU A 5 1.07 -9.88 9.70
CA LEU A 5 2.05 -8.81 9.52
C LEU A 5 1.75 -7.95 8.30
N ILE A 6 1.40 -8.57 7.18
CA ILE A 6 1.03 -7.88 5.93
C ILE A 6 -0.21 -7.01 6.16
N ASN A 7 -1.27 -7.57 6.75
CA ASN A 7 -2.50 -6.85 7.02
C ASN A 7 -2.26 -5.71 8.00
N THR A 8 -1.48 -5.93 9.06
CA THR A 8 -1.13 -4.88 10.03
C THR A 8 -0.36 -3.75 9.35
N GLY A 9 0.66 -4.07 8.56
CA GLY A 9 1.45 -3.09 7.81
C GLY A 9 0.62 -2.26 6.83
N MET A 10 -0.25 -2.91 6.05
CA MET A 10 -1.15 -2.21 5.13
C MET A 10 -2.22 -1.39 5.86
N THR A 11 -2.77 -1.89 6.97
CA THR A 11 -3.76 -1.16 7.78
C THR A 11 -3.14 0.10 8.37
N LEU A 12 -1.94 -0.02 8.96
CA LEU A 12 -1.19 1.13 9.45
C LEU A 12 -0.93 2.11 8.31
N SER A 13 -0.46 1.64 7.15
CA SER A 13 -0.23 2.50 5.99
C SER A 13 -1.47 3.32 5.61
N ILE A 14 -2.64 2.68 5.52
CA ILE A 14 -3.91 3.36 5.22
C ILE A 14 -4.26 4.38 6.29
N LEU A 15 -4.20 4.00 7.57
CA LEU A 15 -4.50 4.91 8.67
C LEU A 15 -3.60 6.16 8.62
N PHE A 16 -2.32 5.97 8.33
CA PHE A 16 -1.37 7.07 8.14
C PHE A 16 -1.73 7.95 6.93
N PHE A 17 -2.13 7.38 5.79
CA PHE A 17 -2.56 8.17 4.63
C PHE A 17 -3.85 8.97 4.89
N TYR A 18 -4.87 8.38 5.52
CA TYR A 18 -6.10 9.09 5.86
C TYR A 18 -5.88 10.17 6.93
N THR A 19 -5.07 9.87 7.95
CA THR A 19 -4.68 10.86 8.97
C THR A 19 -3.88 11.99 8.35
N GLY A 20 -2.94 11.67 7.45
CA GLY A 20 -2.20 12.66 6.66
C GLY A 20 -3.12 13.53 5.82
N TYR A 21 -4.12 12.95 5.16
CA TYR A 21 -5.12 13.68 4.39
C TYR A 21 -5.95 14.64 5.27
N TRP A 22 -6.35 14.21 6.47
CA TRP A 22 -7.06 15.06 7.44
C TRP A 22 -6.23 16.28 7.84
N PHE A 23 -4.94 16.11 8.10
CA PHE A 23 -4.04 17.21 8.48
C PHE A 23 -3.65 18.13 7.32
N ARG A 24 -4.05 17.82 6.07
CA ARG A 24 -3.71 18.61 4.88
C ARG A 24 -4.03 20.10 5.02
N PHE A 25 -5.15 20.45 5.65
CA PHE A 25 -5.60 21.83 5.82
C PHE A 25 -5.27 22.44 7.20
N ARG A 26 -4.94 21.60 8.19
CA ARG A 26 -4.65 22.05 9.57
C ARG A 26 -3.17 22.24 9.84
N ASN A 27 -2.34 21.28 9.43
CA ASN A 27 -0.91 21.30 9.74
C ASN A 27 -0.12 20.52 8.67
N ASN A 28 0.54 21.27 7.79
CA ASN A 28 1.34 20.71 6.71
C ASN A 28 2.54 19.87 7.20
N ARG A 29 3.06 20.14 8.41
CA ARG A 29 4.15 19.33 8.99
C ARG A 29 3.63 17.94 9.38
N LEU A 30 2.48 17.86 10.04
CA LEU A 30 1.83 16.58 10.37
C LEU A 30 1.41 15.84 9.10
N HIS A 31 0.82 16.53 8.12
CA HIS A 31 0.49 15.94 6.82
C HIS A 31 1.70 15.22 6.18
N ARG A 32 2.88 15.83 6.21
CA ARG A 32 4.11 15.21 5.67
C ARG A 32 4.57 14.00 6.49
N ILE A 33 4.59 14.12 7.81
CA ILE A 33 5.02 13.02 8.69
C ILE A 33 4.10 11.80 8.51
N PHE A 34 2.79 12.02 8.51
CA PHE A 34 1.83 10.94 8.31
C PHE A 34 1.91 10.32 6.92
N ASN A 35 2.02 11.12 5.86
CA ASN A 35 2.20 10.57 4.51
C ASN A 35 3.52 9.79 4.35
N LEU A 36 4.62 10.29 4.92
CA LEU A 36 5.90 9.57 4.91
C LEU A 36 5.80 8.25 5.70
N GLY A 37 5.16 8.27 6.87
CA GLY A 37 4.88 7.04 7.63
C GLY A 37 4.05 6.05 6.83
N GLY A 38 2.99 6.52 6.15
CA GLY A 38 2.16 5.69 5.27
C GLY A 38 2.96 5.05 4.13
N ILE A 39 3.83 5.83 3.48
CA ILE A 39 4.75 5.35 2.44
C ILE A 39 5.71 4.31 2.99
N LEU A 40 6.31 4.55 4.16
CA LEU A 40 7.27 3.63 4.77
C LEU A 40 6.60 2.28 5.10
N PHE A 41 5.45 2.28 5.78
CA PHE A 41 4.74 1.05 6.09
C PHE A 41 4.33 0.27 4.83
N ASN A 42 3.86 0.97 3.80
CA ASN A 42 3.52 0.36 2.52
C ASN A 42 4.75 -0.29 1.87
N LEU A 43 5.86 0.46 1.79
CA LEU A 43 7.09 0.00 1.15
C LEU A 43 7.71 -1.17 1.92
N SER A 44 7.76 -1.11 3.25
CA SER A 44 8.21 -2.22 4.08
C SER A 44 7.36 -3.47 3.87
N THR A 45 6.04 -3.32 3.75
CA THR A 45 5.14 -4.44 3.46
C THR A 45 5.35 -5.01 2.06
N ALA A 46 5.56 -4.15 1.06
CA ALA A 46 5.86 -4.56 -0.32
C ALA A 46 7.21 -5.30 -0.40
N VAL A 47 8.25 -4.80 0.26
CA VAL A 47 9.56 -5.47 0.34
C VAL A 47 9.44 -6.80 1.05
N TYR A 48 8.67 -6.88 2.14
CA TYR A 48 8.41 -8.14 2.84
C TYR A 48 7.73 -9.17 1.93
N LEU A 49 6.70 -8.76 1.18
CA LEU A 49 6.02 -9.62 0.19
C LEU A 49 6.95 -10.10 -0.92
N LEU A 50 7.81 -9.22 -1.45
CA LEU A 50 8.82 -9.59 -2.45
C LEU A 50 9.86 -10.54 -1.87
N GLY A 51 10.30 -10.32 -0.63
CA GLY A 51 11.20 -11.21 0.10
C GLY A 51 10.60 -12.60 0.25
N LEU A 52 9.34 -12.72 0.66
CA LEU A 52 8.64 -14.01 0.72
C LEU A 52 8.55 -14.71 -0.65
N LYS A 53 8.38 -13.94 -1.73
CA LYS A 53 8.25 -14.48 -3.09
C LYS A 53 9.59 -14.96 -3.68
N TYR A 54 10.66 -14.18 -3.52
CA TYR A 54 11.91 -14.37 -4.25
C TYR A 54 13.08 -14.86 -3.39
N LEU A 55 13.07 -14.59 -2.08
CA LEU A 55 14.16 -14.93 -1.15
C LEU A 55 13.75 -16.01 -0.14
N GLY A 56 12.45 -16.20 0.07
CA GLY A 56 11.89 -17.23 0.94
C GLY A 56 11.50 -18.51 0.20
N PRO A 57 10.88 -19.47 0.91
CA PRO A 57 10.42 -20.74 0.35
C PRO A 57 9.24 -20.64 -0.64
N GLY A 58 8.80 -19.42 -0.98
CA GLY A 58 7.65 -19.14 -1.82
C GLY A 58 6.39 -18.75 -1.02
N ILE A 59 5.52 -17.95 -1.64
CA ILE A 59 4.30 -17.41 -1.01
C ILE A 59 3.40 -18.54 -0.49
N GLU A 60 3.31 -19.65 -1.22
CA GLU A 60 2.47 -20.80 -0.86
C GLU A 60 2.95 -21.53 0.41
N GLN A 61 4.27 -21.62 0.63
CA GLN A 61 4.83 -22.22 1.85
C GLN A 61 4.77 -21.27 3.06
N SER A 62 4.51 -19.98 2.85
CA SER A 62 4.35 -18.98 3.94
C SER A 62 2.94 -18.95 4.56
N GLY A 63 2.05 -19.86 4.14
CA GLY A 63 0.68 -19.95 4.62
C GLY A 63 -0.29 -18.92 4.03
N LEU A 64 0.09 -18.29 2.90
CA LEU A 64 -0.77 -17.40 2.12
C LEU A 64 -1.47 -18.21 1.04
N ILE A 65 -2.72 -18.58 1.29
CA ILE A 65 -3.53 -19.33 0.34
C ILE A 65 -4.42 -18.37 -0.44
N ALA A 66 -4.33 -18.48 -1.75
CA ALA A 66 -5.23 -17.84 -2.69
C ALA A 66 -6.62 -18.49 -2.60
N THR A 67 -7.65 -17.68 -2.37
CA THR A 67 -9.04 -18.15 -2.30
C THR A 67 -9.76 -18.14 -3.65
N VAL A 68 -9.16 -17.55 -4.68
CA VAL A 68 -9.76 -17.35 -6.01
C VAL A 68 -8.81 -17.78 -7.12
N ASP A 69 -9.33 -17.82 -8.35
CA ASP A 69 -8.53 -18.14 -9.53
C ASP A 69 -7.34 -17.20 -9.74
N LYS A 70 -6.29 -17.78 -10.32
CA LYS A 70 -5.01 -17.10 -10.59
C LYS A 70 -5.16 -15.80 -11.37
N LEU A 71 -6.12 -15.73 -12.30
CA LEU A 71 -6.39 -14.53 -13.09
C LEU A 71 -6.72 -13.31 -12.21
N TYR A 72 -7.59 -13.48 -11.21
CA TYR A 72 -7.98 -12.39 -10.31
C TYR A 72 -6.83 -11.94 -9.42
N ILE A 73 -5.97 -12.87 -9.02
CA ILE A 73 -4.76 -12.58 -8.24
C ILE A 73 -3.76 -11.77 -9.07
N ASP A 74 -3.55 -12.15 -10.33
CA ASP A 74 -2.61 -11.47 -11.20
C ASP A 74 -3.11 -10.06 -11.55
N ILE A 75 -4.42 -9.88 -11.76
CA ILE A 75 -5.05 -8.55 -11.89
C ILE A 75 -4.83 -7.71 -10.62
N HIS A 76 -5.12 -8.28 -9.44
CA HIS A 76 -4.91 -7.57 -8.17
C HIS A 76 -3.44 -7.16 -7.99
N ARG A 77 -2.49 -8.05 -8.30
CA ARG A 77 -1.05 -7.77 -8.24
C ARG A 77 -0.63 -6.67 -9.21
N ALA A 78 -1.17 -6.68 -10.43
CA ALA A 78 -0.91 -5.64 -11.41
C ALA A 78 -1.40 -4.26 -10.92
N ILE A 79 -2.63 -4.20 -10.38
CA ILE A 79 -3.19 -2.97 -9.82
C ILE A 79 -2.38 -2.52 -8.59
N ALA A 80 -1.98 -3.44 -7.72
CA ALA A 80 -1.14 -3.14 -6.56
C ALA A 80 0.21 -2.56 -6.97
N ALA A 81 0.85 -3.10 -8.02
CA ALA A 81 2.11 -2.57 -8.55
C ALA A 81 1.94 -1.16 -9.13
N ILE A 82 0.86 -0.90 -9.88
CA ILE A 82 0.55 0.45 -10.38
C ILE A 82 0.33 1.41 -9.20
N THR A 83 -0.40 0.97 -8.18
CA THR A 83 -0.68 1.76 -6.98
C THR A 83 0.60 2.10 -6.21
N LEU A 84 1.54 1.16 -6.13
CA LEU A 84 2.88 1.38 -5.57
C LEU A 84 3.64 2.47 -6.36
N ILE A 85 3.61 2.42 -7.69
CA ILE A 85 4.24 3.46 -8.53
C ILE A 85 3.59 4.83 -8.28
N LEU A 86 2.27 4.90 -8.21
CA LEU A 86 1.54 6.14 -7.90
C LEU A 86 1.91 6.69 -6.51
N MET A 87 2.07 5.81 -5.51
CA MET A 87 2.55 6.19 -4.18
C MET A 87 3.95 6.83 -4.24
N LEU A 88 4.88 6.22 -4.98
CA LEU A 88 6.24 6.74 -5.12
C LEU A 88 6.25 8.10 -5.85
N LEU A 89 5.45 8.25 -6.90
CA LEU A 89 5.24 9.54 -7.59
C LEU A 89 4.61 10.59 -6.66
N MET A 90 3.70 10.18 -5.78
CA MET A 90 3.11 11.05 -4.76
C MET A 90 4.16 11.50 -3.73
N GLY A 91 5.00 10.58 -3.24
CA GLY A 91 6.12 10.90 -2.36
C GLY A 91 7.12 11.87 -3.01
N TRP A 92 7.52 11.57 -4.24
CA TRP A 92 8.41 12.42 -5.05
C TRP A 92 7.83 13.81 -5.29
N SER A 93 6.56 13.89 -5.71
CA SER A 93 5.88 15.18 -5.97
C SER A 93 5.70 16.00 -4.70
N GLY A 94 5.54 15.35 -3.54
CA GLY A 94 5.55 15.98 -2.23
C GLY A 94 6.92 16.59 -1.86
N LEU A 95 8.01 15.87 -2.15
CA LEU A 95 9.38 16.34 -1.91
C LEU A 95 9.78 17.50 -2.85
N THR A 96 9.45 17.38 -4.13
CA THR A 96 9.70 18.40 -5.16
C THR A 96 8.72 19.58 -5.12
N ARG A 97 7.82 19.62 -4.14
CA ARG A 97 6.83 20.69 -3.89
C ARG A 97 5.92 20.98 -5.10
N LYS A 98 5.70 20.01 -6.00
CA LYS A 98 4.77 20.13 -7.15
C LYS A 98 3.31 19.95 -6.70
N LYS A 99 2.77 20.98 -6.03
CA LYS A 99 1.47 20.94 -5.32
C LYS A 99 0.28 20.47 -6.18
N GLU A 100 0.13 21.01 -7.40
CA GLU A 100 -0.98 20.66 -8.29
C GLU A 100 -0.96 19.18 -8.71
N PHE A 101 0.21 18.69 -9.10
CA PHE A 101 0.41 17.30 -9.48
C PHE A 101 0.22 16.35 -8.29
N HIS A 102 0.81 16.70 -7.14
CA HIS A 102 0.66 15.95 -5.90
C HIS A 102 -0.80 15.84 -5.47
N ARG A 103 -1.59 16.92 -5.61
CA ARG A 103 -3.03 16.91 -5.26
C ARG A 103 -3.82 15.95 -6.13
N LYS A 104 -3.59 15.96 -7.45
CA LYS A 104 -4.25 15.05 -8.39
C LYS A 104 -3.86 13.59 -8.13
N LEU A 105 -2.57 13.34 -7.91
CA LEU A 105 -2.05 12.02 -7.53
C LEU A 105 -2.69 11.50 -6.24
N HIS A 106 -2.72 12.31 -5.19
CA HIS A 106 -3.29 11.90 -3.90
C HIS A 106 -4.78 11.59 -4.00
N PHE A 107 -5.51 12.32 -4.85
CA PHE A 107 -6.94 12.07 -5.10
C PHE A 107 -7.20 10.74 -5.81
N ILE A 108 -6.30 10.31 -6.71
CA ILE A 108 -6.41 9.02 -7.41
C ILE A 108 -5.84 7.88 -6.55
N PHE A 109 -4.71 8.11 -5.89
CA PHE A 109 -4.00 7.11 -5.12
C PHE A 109 -4.80 6.61 -3.92
N LEU A 110 -5.41 7.50 -3.14
CA LEU A 110 -6.11 7.12 -1.90
C LEU A 110 -7.27 6.13 -2.13
N PRO A 111 -8.22 6.38 -3.06
CA PRO A 111 -9.29 5.41 -3.33
C PRO A 111 -8.74 4.12 -3.96
N LEU A 112 -7.77 4.22 -4.89
CA LEU A 112 -7.18 3.05 -5.53
C LEU A 112 -6.47 2.15 -4.50
N TYR A 113 -5.69 2.74 -3.59
CA TYR A 113 -5.00 2.01 -2.53
C TYR A 113 -5.97 1.38 -1.54
N THR A 114 -7.08 2.06 -1.23
CA THR A 114 -8.15 1.50 -0.40
C THR A 114 -8.77 0.27 -1.07
N LEU A 115 -9.03 0.31 -2.39
CA LEU A 115 -9.55 -0.84 -3.14
C LEU A 115 -8.55 -2.01 -3.18
N VAL A 116 -7.26 -1.72 -3.37
CA VAL A 116 -6.21 -2.76 -3.31
C VAL A 116 -6.19 -3.41 -1.94
N TYR A 117 -6.21 -2.64 -0.86
CA TYR A 117 -6.24 -3.21 0.49
C TYR A 117 -7.48 -4.06 0.74
N LEU A 118 -8.67 -3.55 0.42
CA LEU A 118 -9.92 -4.29 0.62
C LEU A 118 -9.94 -5.58 -0.20
N SER A 119 -9.57 -5.51 -1.48
CA SER A 119 -9.48 -6.72 -2.32
C SER A 119 -8.45 -7.71 -1.77
N GLY A 120 -7.30 -7.24 -1.27
CA GLY A 120 -6.29 -8.08 -0.64
C GLY A 120 -6.81 -8.86 0.57
N LEU A 121 -7.68 -8.25 1.39
CA LEU A 121 -8.30 -8.93 2.55
C LEU A 121 -9.21 -10.10 2.15
N PHE A 122 -9.88 -10.03 1.00
CA PHE A 122 -10.78 -11.09 0.52
C PHE A 122 -10.05 -12.18 -0.29
N LEU A 123 -8.99 -11.80 -1.01
CA LEU A 123 -8.27 -12.68 -1.93
C LEU A 123 -7.28 -13.64 -1.23
N PHE A 124 -6.85 -13.32 -0.02
CA PHE A 124 -5.84 -14.10 0.71
C PHE A 124 -6.36 -14.54 2.07
N ARG A 125 -6.22 -15.83 2.39
CA ARG A 125 -6.48 -16.38 3.73
C ARG A 125 -5.20 -16.94 4.34
N SER A 126 -5.17 -16.94 5.67
CA SER A 126 -4.17 -17.67 6.45
C SER A 126 -4.69 -19.09 6.57
N ASN A 127 -3.79 -20.05 6.34
CA ASN A 127 -3.95 -21.39 6.91
C ASN A 127 -3.98 -21.33 8.44
#